data_AF-A0A6C0HB03-F1
#
_entry.id   AF-A0A6C0HB03-F1
#
_cell.length_a   1.000
_cell.length_b   1.000
_cell.length_c   1.000
_cell.angle_alpha   90.00
_cell.angle_beta   90.00
_cell.angle_gamma   90.00
#
_symmetry.space_group_name_H-M   'P 1'
#
loop_
_entity.id
_entity.type
_entity.pdbx_description
1 polymer ?
#
loop_
_entity_poly.entity_id
_entity_poly.type
_entity_poly.pdbx_seq_one_letter_code
_entity_poly.pdbx_strand_id
1 'polypeptide(L)'
;MSTSNKSIKLTKTKSKKNNTKKIKRTLDETIEKPILHGEMIEEKDGWHIAHIYGNPYERGFAHGYLFRNQFKKVLKVFPFIVKIDFKVSLRTFINKCNTLIKPKVKKHFPEFYEEIKGICAGLKYGNIDVSVDYIIAWNSIMSMSEIFDKNLQRCSAFIACGNSTEKGDIVMAHNTHSDYATGQLLNIVLYVTPEKGHPFVMQTMPGSIASTSDWFLCGSGIIGCETTIGDISYKPKFGTPFFCRIRQAMQYGDTLDDYVRIMTTNNAGDYACSWLLGNIKTNEIMLFELGLKIKNIQRTHNGVFYGMNSAMSQELRDKETKDKDFGNVKTSCGSRHMRLNELLNETYHGKINMENSKKIISDHYDCFLKKQILNKKGICNHSDLDGEKGKRSPYFPRGCTDGKVVNSEMAAKLSFVGRFGASCGEPFIVDKFIKNHPEYKDWAKVLEDRPRQKWSNITLEKI
;
A
#
# COMPACT_ATOMS: atom_id res chain seq x y z
N MET A 1 34.51 77.29 68.26
CA MET A 1 33.45 78.31 68.04
C MET A 1 32.94 78.09 66.61
N SER A 2 31.73 77.55 66.39
CA SER A 2 30.39 78.18 66.51
C SER A 2 30.18 79.28 65.44
N THR A 3 29.09 79.31 64.64
CA THR A 3 27.84 78.51 64.69
C THR A 3 27.00 78.61 63.41
N SER A 4 26.30 77.51 63.05
CA SER A 4 25.07 77.49 62.21
C SER A 4 25.23 77.81 60.69
N ASN A 5 24.27 77.56 59.79
CA ASN A 5 22.86 77.14 59.97
C ASN A 5 22.29 76.33 58.76
N LYS A 6 21.40 75.36 59.06
CA LYS A 6 20.28 74.78 58.27
C LYS A 6 20.38 74.57 56.73
N SER A 7 20.13 73.32 56.31
CA SER A 7 18.96 72.99 55.46
C SER A 7 18.37 71.61 55.83
N ILE A 8 17.15 71.31 55.36
CA ILE A 8 16.18 70.36 55.97
C ILE A 8 15.05 70.14 54.93
N LYS A 9 14.31 69.03 54.71
CA LYS A 9 14.04 67.62 55.19
C LYS A 9 13.48 66.85 53.93
N LEU A 10 13.05 65.57 53.79
CA LEU A 10 12.94 64.22 54.42
C LEU A 10 12.46 63.28 53.24
N THR A 11 12.48 61.93 53.12
CA THR A 11 13.05 60.72 53.79
C THR A 11 12.84 59.49 52.83
N LYS A 12 13.21 58.28 53.29
CA LYS A 12 12.75 56.91 52.87
C LYS A 12 13.65 56.20 51.82
N THR A 13 13.99 54.91 51.95
CA THR A 13 13.67 53.91 53.02
C THR A 13 14.79 52.87 53.18
N LYS A 14 14.94 52.27 54.37
CA LYS A 14 15.85 51.14 54.60
C LYS A 14 15.18 49.81 54.20
N SER A 15 15.94 48.87 53.62
CA SER A 15 15.68 47.43 53.77
C SER A 15 16.98 46.64 53.84
N LYS A 16 16.95 45.50 54.55
CA LYS A 16 18.12 44.73 54.99
C LYS A 16 18.61 43.74 53.93
N LYS A 17 19.91 43.46 53.91
CA LYS A 17 20.45 42.21 53.34
C LYS A 17 19.88 41.01 54.11
N ASN A 18 19.54 39.93 53.41
CA ASN A 18 19.27 38.62 54.00
C ASN A 18 19.89 37.51 53.13
N ASN A 19 20.30 36.41 53.73
CA ASN A 19 20.94 35.29 53.05
C ASN A 19 19.91 34.37 52.35
N THR A 20 20.18 33.99 51.11
CA THR A 20 19.59 32.79 50.48
C THR A 20 20.67 32.00 49.72
N LYS A 21 21.02 30.82 50.24
CA LYS A 21 22.02 29.89 49.69
C LYS A 21 21.28 28.86 48.82
N LYS A 22 21.57 28.81 47.50
CA LYS A 22 20.97 27.86 46.52
C LYS A 22 19.43 28.07 46.40
N ILE A 23 18.74 27.67 45.32
CA ILE A 23 19.01 26.67 44.29
C ILE A 23 18.86 27.28 42.89
N LYS A 24 19.91 27.21 42.05
CA LYS A 24 19.70 27.23 40.60
C LYS A 24 19.15 25.85 40.22
N ARG A 25 17.86 25.78 39.88
CA ARG A 25 17.29 24.59 39.24
C ARG A 25 17.69 24.64 37.77
N THR A 26 18.82 24.02 37.44
CA THR A 26 19.09 23.63 36.05
C THR A 26 18.10 22.52 35.71
N LEU A 27 16.96 22.93 35.15
CA LEU A 27 16.09 22.03 34.39
C LEU A 27 16.75 21.82 33.01
N ASP A 28 17.92 21.19 33.04
CA ASP A 28 18.25 20.21 32.01
C ASP A 28 17.28 19.05 32.26
N GLU A 29 16.05 19.20 31.75
CA GLU A 29 15.19 18.05 31.54
C GLU A 29 15.92 17.18 30.54
N THR A 30 16.53 16.10 31.02
CA THR A 30 17.03 15.02 30.18
C THR A 30 15.82 14.41 29.49
N ILE A 31 15.45 14.96 28.34
CA ILE A 31 14.40 14.43 27.46
C ILE A 31 14.88 13.05 27.04
N GLU A 32 14.45 12.03 27.78
CA GLU A 32 14.73 10.65 27.44
C GLU A 32 14.19 10.41 26.04
N LYS A 33 15.09 10.01 25.13
CA LYS A 33 14.70 9.72 23.76
C LYS A 33 13.71 8.57 23.81
N PRO A 34 12.48 8.71 23.25
CA PRO A 34 11.49 7.65 23.30
C PRO A 34 12.09 6.37 22.69
N ILE A 35 11.92 5.25 23.40
CA ILE A 35 12.36 3.95 22.91
C ILE A 35 11.67 3.70 21.58
N LEU A 36 12.46 3.38 20.55
CA LEU A 36 11.95 3.18 19.20
C LEU A 36 11.72 1.68 18.98
N HIS A 37 10.46 1.27 18.89
CA HIS A 37 10.09 -0.14 18.72
C HIS A 37 10.12 -0.53 17.23
N GLY A 38 11.30 -0.37 16.62
CA GLY A 38 11.56 -0.68 15.22
C GLY A 38 12.84 -0.04 14.66
N GLU A 39 13.34 -0.59 13.56
CA GLU A 39 14.56 -0.17 12.88
C GLU A 39 14.39 -0.11 11.34
N MET A 40 15.25 0.67 10.68
CA MET A 40 15.52 0.50 9.24
C MET A 40 16.49 -0.67 9.07
N ILE A 41 16.09 -1.69 8.33
CA ILE A 41 16.90 -2.89 8.06
C ILE A 41 17.89 -2.61 6.93
N GLU A 42 17.39 -2.11 5.79
CA GLU A 42 18.17 -1.86 4.58
C GLU A 42 17.45 -0.83 3.66
N GLU A 43 18.20 -0.05 2.88
CA GLU A 43 17.65 0.70 1.73
C GLU A 43 18.35 0.21 0.45
N LYS A 44 17.59 -0.37 -0.50
CA LYS A 44 18.15 -1.22 -1.57
C LYS A 44 17.27 -1.33 -2.79
N ASP A 45 17.86 -1.16 -3.97
CA ASP A 45 17.18 -1.30 -5.27
C ASP A 45 15.83 -0.53 -5.33
N GLY A 46 15.76 0.62 -4.65
CA GLY A 46 14.56 1.46 -4.53
C GLY A 46 13.61 1.16 -3.35
N TRP A 47 13.78 0.03 -2.66
CA TRP A 47 13.02 -0.34 -1.47
C TRP A 47 13.58 0.28 -0.18
N HIS A 48 12.69 0.62 0.75
CA HIS A 48 12.99 0.85 2.16
C HIS A 48 12.48 -0.35 2.98
N ILE A 49 13.38 -1.16 3.53
CA ILE A 49 13.02 -2.32 4.36
C ILE A 49 13.11 -1.92 5.83
N ALA A 50 12.04 -2.14 6.59
CA ALA A 50 12.00 -1.84 8.03
C ALA A 50 11.26 -2.91 8.83
N HIS A 51 11.55 -2.96 10.12
CA HIS A 51 10.85 -3.78 11.11
C HIS A 51 10.26 -2.88 12.20
N ILE A 52 9.01 -3.13 12.58
CA ILE A 52 8.34 -2.48 13.73
C ILE A 52 7.68 -3.54 14.60
N TYR A 53 7.62 -3.31 15.91
CA TYR A 53 7.15 -4.32 16.86
C TYR A 53 6.45 -3.75 18.09
N GLY A 54 5.80 -4.63 18.87
CA GLY A 54 5.20 -4.29 20.16
C GLY A 54 3.75 -3.83 20.08
N ASN A 55 3.37 -2.99 21.04
CA ASN A 55 1.99 -2.53 21.21
C ASN A 55 1.59 -1.56 20.06
N PRO A 56 0.28 -1.27 19.87
CA PRO A 56 -0.18 -0.51 18.72
C PRO A 56 0.42 0.89 18.62
N TYR A 57 0.51 1.61 19.74
CA TYR A 57 1.06 2.96 19.77
C TYR A 57 2.58 2.96 19.55
N GLU A 58 3.30 1.99 20.13
CA GLU A 58 4.75 1.79 19.96
C GLU A 58 5.14 1.57 18.49
N ARG A 59 4.57 0.56 17.85
CA ARG A 59 4.87 0.23 16.44
C ARG A 59 4.38 1.34 15.49
N GLY A 60 3.27 1.99 15.82
CA GLY A 60 2.80 3.18 15.11
C GLY A 60 3.80 4.33 15.20
N PHE A 61 4.33 4.61 16.40
CA PHE A 61 5.36 5.64 16.61
C PHE A 61 6.64 5.30 15.84
N ALA A 62 7.07 4.04 15.84
CA ALA A 62 8.19 3.58 15.04
C ALA A 62 7.95 3.80 13.53
N HIS A 63 6.80 3.38 12.99
CA HIS A 63 6.41 3.64 11.59
C HIS A 63 6.47 5.14 11.25
N GLY A 64 5.81 5.97 12.05
CA GLY A 64 5.73 7.42 11.82
C GLY A 64 7.10 8.11 11.87
N TYR A 65 7.96 7.69 12.80
CA TYR A 65 9.30 8.27 12.93
C TYR A 65 10.25 7.77 11.82
N LEU A 66 10.34 6.46 11.59
CA LEU A 66 11.25 5.86 10.60
C LEU A 66 11.01 6.47 9.21
N PHE A 67 9.77 6.45 8.73
CA PHE A 67 9.40 6.89 7.37
C PHE A 67 9.10 8.40 7.24
N ARG A 68 9.48 9.22 8.23
CA ARG A 68 9.23 10.68 8.22
C ARG A 68 9.74 11.38 6.95
N ASN A 69 10.88 10.97 6.40
CA ASN A 69 11.43 11.59 5.19
C ASN A 69 10.62 11.25 3.94
N GLN A 70 10.19 10.00 3.81
CA GLN A 70 9.32 9.51 2.75
C GLN A 70 7.91 10.13 2.88
N PHE A 71 7.41 10.35 4.10
CA PHE A 71 6.12 11.00 4.34
C PHE A 71 6.07 12.47 3.85
N LYS A 72 7.20 13.17 3.74
CA LYS A 72 7.27 14.50 3.10
C LYS A 72 6.81 14.47 1.63
N LYS A 73 6.86 13.31 0.97
CA LYS A 73 6.31 13.08 -0.38
C LYS A 73 4.79 12.93 -0.34
N VAL A 74 4.25 12.18 0.63
CA VAL A 74 2.79 12.05 0.88
C VAL A 74 2.13 13.42 1.01
N LEU A 75 2.76 14.34 1.74
CA LEU A 75 2.28 15.73 1.90
C LEU A 75 2.11 16.50 0.57
N LYS A 76 2.83 16.13 -0.50
CA LYS A 76 2.70 16.69 -1.85
C LYS A 76 1.74 15.89 -2.73
N VAL A 77 1.87 14.56 -2.69
CA VAL A 77 1.11 13.62 -3.54
C VAL A 77 -0.36 13.58 -3.14
N PHE A 78 -0.69 13.45 -1.86
CA PHE A 78 -2.08 13.27 -1.42
C PHE A 78 -3.01 14.45 -1.80
N PRO A 79 -2.65 15.73 -1.57
CA PRO A 79 -3.45 16.86 -2.05
C PRO A 79 -3.58 16.89 -3.59
N PHE A 80 -2.53 16.50 -4.31
CA PHE A 80 -2.52 16.46 -5.77
C PHE A 80 -3.48 15.41 -6.33
N ILE A 81 -3.38 14.16 -5.88
CA ILE A 81 -4.24 13.08 -6.40
C ILE A 81 -5.71 13.28 -5.98
N VAL A 82 -5.98 13.85 -4.79
CA VAL A 82 -7.35 14.22 -4.39
C VAL A 82 -7.92 15.32 -5.30
N LYS A 83 -7.12 16.29 -5.71
CA LYS A 83 -7.54 17.32 -6.67
C LYS A 83 -7.77 16.74 -8.08
N ILE A 84 -6.86 15.91 -8.58
CA ILE A 84 -6.86 15.44 -9.97
C ILE A 84 -7.81 14.27 -10.20
N ASP A 85 -7.71 13.20 -9.41
CA ASP A 85 -8.51 11.99 -9.61
C ASP A 85 -9.90 12.09 -8.96
N PHE A 86 -9.96 12.57 -7.71
CA PHE A 86 -11.19 12.62 -6.93
C PHE A 86 -11.97 13.95 -7.09
N LYS A 87 -11.38 14.94 -7.77
CA LYS A 87 -12.01 16.21 -8.20
C LYS A 87 -12.64 17.03 -7.07
N VAL A 88 -12.12 16.89 -5.85
CA VAL A 88 -12.57 17.61 -4.66
C VAL A 88 -11.40 18.27 -3.91
N SER A 89 -11.71 19.15 -2.95
CA SER A 89 -10.67 19.65 -2.04
C SER A 89 -10.24 18.57 -1.04
N LEU A 90 -8.98 18.62 -0.59
CA LEU A 90 -8.49 17.73 0.47
C LEU A 90 -9.32 17.83 1.76
N ARG A 91 -9.80 19.03 2.11
CA ARG A 91 -10.70 19.25 3.25
C ARG A 91 -12.03 18.54 3.06
N THR A 92 -12.60 18.56 1.85
CA THR A 92 -13.82 17.83 1.51
C THR A 92 -13.62 16.32 1.64
N PHE A 93 -12.49 15.81 1.15
CA PHE A 93 -12.13 14.40 1.21
C PHE A 93 -11.93 13.90 2.66
N ILE A 94 -11.13 14.62 3.47
CA ILE A 94 -10.92 14.31 4.89
C ILE A 94 -12.24 14.37 5.66
N ASN A 95 -13.07 15.40 5.44
CA ASN A 95 -14.40 15.50 6.07
C ASN A 95 -15.29 14.28 5.74
N LYS A 96 -15.28 13.82 4.48
CA LYS A 96 -16.05 12.63 4.06
C LYS A 96 -15.54 11.34 4.73
N CYS A 97 -14.21 11.18 4.88
CA CYS A 97 -13.60 10.09 5.65
C CYS A 97 -13.96 10.16 7.14
N ASN A 98 -13.99 11.36 7.71
CA ASN A 98 -14.39 11.61 9.10
C ASN A 98 -15.85 11.26 9.38
N THR A 99 -16.76 11.44 8.42
CA THR A 99 -18.15 11.00 8.55
C THR A 99 -18.31 9.48 8.37
N LEU A 100 -17.68 8.90 7.35
CA LEU A 100 -17.99 7.53 6.93
C LEU A 100 -17.09 6.45 7.55
N ILE A 101 -15.81 6.74 7.77
CA ILE A 101 -14.77 5.75 8.08
C ILE A 101 -14.26 5.89 9.52
N LYS A 102 -13.81 7.08 9.92
CA LYS A 102 -13.23 7.33 11.27
C LYS A 102 -14.08 6.78 12.44
N PRO A 103 -15.42 6.90 12.46
CA PRO A 103 -16.23 6.37 13.57
C PRO A 103 -16.17 4.84 13.64
N LYS A 104 -16.05 4.16 12.49
CA LYS A 104 -15.98 2.69 12.41
C LYS A 104 -14.61 2.18 12.79
N VAL A 105 -13.54 2.83 12.34
CA VAL A 105 -12.17 2.52 12.78
C VAL A 105 -12.07 2.67 14.30
N LYS A 106 -12.49 3.81 14.87
CA LYS A 106 -12.43 4.04 16.32
C LYS A 106 -13.31 3.07 17.13
N LYS A 107 -14.50 2.69 16.64
CA LYS A 107 -15.44 1.81 17.37
C LYS A 107 -15.10 0.32 17.27
N HIS A 108 -14.69 -0.16 16.10
CA HIS A 108 -14.55 -1.59 15.82
C HIS A 108 -13.09 -2.04 15.71
N PHE A 109 -12.15 -1.12 15.50
CA PHE A 109 -10.72 -1.39 15.37
C PHE A 109 -9.90 -0.42 16.24
N PRO A 110 -10.15 -0.37 17.57
CA PRO A 110 -9.46 0.55 18.47
C PRO A 110 -7.94 0.34 18.44
N GLU A 111 -7.48 -0.91 18.25
CA GLU A 111 -6.06 -1.24 18.05
C GLU A 111 -5.44 -0.45 16.88
N PHE A 112 -6.08 -0.49 15.71
CA PHE A 112 -5.63 0.21 14.50
C PHE A 112 -5.77 1.73 14.62
N TYR A 113 -6.74 2.22 15.41
CA TYR A 113 -6.88 3.64 15.73
C TYR A 113 -5.72 4.13 16.64
N GLU A 114 -5.27 3.31 17.58
CA GLU A 114 -4.10 3.60 18.42
C GLU A 114 -2.78 3.51 17.63
N GLU A 115 -2.66 2.58 16.67
CA GLU A 115 -1.54 2.52 15.71
C GLU A 115 -1.45 3.79 14.85
N ILE A 116 -2.60 4.30 14.38
CA ILE A 116 -2.66 5.58 13.65
C ILE A 116 -2.30 6.78 14.55
N LYS A 117 -2.67 6.79 15.84
CA LYS A 117 -2.19 7.81 16.79
C LYS A 117 -0.67 7.75 16.98
N GLY A 118 -0.11 6.54 17.07
CA GLY A 118 1.33 6.31 17.09
C GLY A 118 2.01 6.94 15.86
N ILE A 119 1.49 6.68 14.66
CA ILE A 119 2.01 7.25 13.40
C ILE A 119 2.04 8.77 13.45
N CYS A 120 0.97 9.43 13.90
CA CYS A 120 0.94 10.88 14.09
C CYS A 120 2.01 11.38 15.08
N ALA A 121 2.20 10.67 16.21
CA ALA A 121 3.18 11.05 17.22
C ALA A 121 4.64 10.85 16.74
N GLY A 122 4.93 9.75 16.02
CA GLY A 122 6.24 9.48 15.43
C GLY A 122 6.59 10.47 14.33
N LEU A 123 5.63 10.82 13.46
CA LEU A 123 5.78 11.88 12.47
C LEU A 123 6.04 13.24 13.14
N LYS A 124 5.30 13.57 14.22
CA LYS A 124 5.47 14.82 14.96
C LYS A 124 6.84 14.93 15.64
N TYR A 125 7.32 13.85 16.26
CA TYR A 125 8.70 13.75 16.76
C TYR A 125 9.74 13.85 15.62
N GLY A 126 9.36 13.43 14.43
CA GLY A 126 10.08 13.65 13.16
C GLY A 126 9.94 15.05 12.54
N ASN A 127 9.36 16.03 13.25
CA ASN A 127 9.03 17.38 12.78
C ASN A 127 8.01 17.46 11.64
N ILE A 128 7.02 16.56 11.62
CA ILE A 128 5.88 16.55 10.69
C ILE A 128 4.57 16.45 11.48
N ASP A 129 3.88 17.57 11.66
CA ASP A 129 2.61 17.60 12.38
C ASP A 129 1.44 17.29 11.42
N VAL A 130 0.78 16.15 11.61
CA VAL A 130 -0.42 15.73 10.87
C VAL A 130 -1.44 15.08 11.81
N SER A 131 -2.72 15.32 11.55
CA SER A 131 -3.80 14.77 12.37
C SER A 131 -4.11 13.31 12.06
N VAL A 132 -4.67 12.61 13.04
CA VAL A 132 -5.26 11.26 12.87
C VAL A 132 -6.23 11.21 11.69
N ASP A 133 -6.98 12.30 11.48
CA ASP A 133 -7.96 12.46 10.41
C ASP A 133 -7.30 12.48 9.02
N TYR A 134 -6.10 13.06 8.90
CA TYR A 134 -5.28 13.03 7.69
C TYR A 134 -4.79 11.60 7.40
N ILE A 135 -4.27 10.89 8.42
CA ILE A 135 -3.78 9.52 8.27
C ILE A 135 -4.91 8.53 7.97
N ILE A 136 -6.08 8.66 8.61
CA ILE A 136 -7.28 7.87 8.28
C ILE A 136 -7.68 8.14 6.82
N ALA A 137 -7.72 9.39 6.37
CA ALA A 137 -8.06 9.72 4.99
C ALA A 137 -7.04 9.17 3.99
N TRP A 138 -5.74 9.20 4.31
CA TRP A 138 -4.67 8.60 3.50
C TRP A 138 -4.85 7.08 3.34
N ASN A 139 -5.08 6.35 4.44
CA ASN A 139 -5.40 4.91 4.42
C ASN A 139 -6.71 4.60 3.67
N SER A 140 -7.61 5.59 3.54
CA SER A 140 -8.93 5.43 2.92
C SER A 140 -8.95 5.63 1.39
N ILE A 141 -7.85 5.98 0.73
CA ILE A 141 -7.84 6.33 -0.71
C ILE A 141 -8.54 5.28 -1.59
N MET A 142 -8.29 3.99 -1.35
CA MET A 142 -8.90 2.91 -2.12
C MET A 142 -10.37 2.70 -1.77
N SER A 143 -10.73 2.72 -0.47
CA SER A 143 -12.13 2.72 -0.02
C SER A 143 -12.97 3.82 -0.67
N MET A 144 -12.38 5.00 -0.86
CA MET A 144 -13.09 6.22 -1.26
C MET A 144 -13.18 6.40 -2.79
N SER A 145 -12.53 5.56 -3.61
CA SER A 145 -12.50 5.72 -5.08
C SER A 145 -13.91 5.76 -5.67
N GLU A 146 -14.72 4.77 -5.30
CA GLU A 146 -16.08 4.58 -5.84
C GLU A 146 -17.15 5.48 -5.19
N ILE A 147 -16.81 6.23 -4.13
CA ILE A 147 -17.66 7.36 -3.68
C ILE A 147 -17.65 8.46 -4.74
N PHE A 148 -16.44 8.84 -5.14
CA PHE A 148 -16.14 9.99 -6.00
C PHE A 148 -16.04 9.60 -7.49
N ASP A 149 -16.63 8.47 -7.87
CA ASP A 149 -16.73 7.97 -9.24
C ASP A 149 -15.36 7.74 -9.93
N LYS A 150 -14.31 7.48 -9.14
CA LYS A 150 -12.95 7.17 -9.59
C LYS A 150 -12.79 5.66 -9.81
N ASN A 151 -13.31 5.15 -10.93
CA ASN A 151 -13.17 3.75 -11.35
C ASN A 151 -11.69 3.27 -11.30
N LEU A 152 -11.44 2.26 -10.45
CA LEU A 152 -10.10 1.81 -10.08
C LEU A 152 -9.78 0.40 -10.61
N GLN A 153 -9.13 0.32 -11.77
CA GLN A 153 -8.59 -0.93 -12.34
C GLN A 153 -7.07 -1.00 -12.13
N ARG A 154 -6.59 -1.93 -11.29
CA ARG A 154 -5.16 -2.08 -10.92
C ARG A 154 -4.68 -3.53 -10.76
N CYS A 155 -3.47 -3.78 -11.24
CA CYS A 155 -2.67 -4.97 -11.01
C CYS A 155 -2.94 -6.16 -11.94
N SER A 156 -1.91 -6.99 -12.11
CA SER A 156 -2.00 -8.36 -12.62
C SER A 156 -1.34 -9.28 -11.59
N ALA A 157 -1.93 -10.45 -11.31
CA ALA A 157 -1.39 -11.39 -10.33
C ALA A 157 -1.74 -12.84 -10.67
N PHE A 158 -0.97 -13.79 -10.13
CA PHE A 158 -1.32 -15.21 -10.14
C PHE A 158 -0.82 -15.93 -8.87
N ILE A 159 -1.47 -17.06 -8.56
CA ILE A 159 -1.05 -18.03 -7.55
C ILE A 159 -1.27 -19.44 -8.11
N ALA A 160 -0.30 -20.33 -7.93
CA ALA A 160 -0.31 -21.69 -8.45
C ALA A 160 0.23 -22.70 -7.43
N CYS A 161 -0.20 -23.96 -7.50
CA CYS A 161 0.37 -25.07 -6.70
C CYS A 161 0.12 -26.43 -7.38
N GLY A 162 0.73 -27.48 -6.85
CA GLY A 162 0.60 -28.84 -7.40
C GLY A 162 1.20 -28.94 -8.81
N ASN A 163 0.54 -29.70 -9.70
CA ASN A 163 1.03 -30.06 -11.04
C ASN A 163 1.24 -28.85 -11.97
N SER A 164 0.77 -27.66 -11.60
CA SER A 164 1.04 -26.42 -12.34
C SER A 164 2.40 -25.79 -12.01
N THR A 165 3.01 -26.16 -10.87
CA THR A 165 4.31 -25.67 -10.39
C THR A 165 5.40 -26.72 -10.50
N GLU A 166 6.66 -26.28 -10.60
CA GLU A 166 7.82 -27.17 -10.82
C GLU A 166 8.08 -28.16 -9.67
N LYS A 167 7.78 -27.77 -8.43
CA LYS A 167 8.03 -28.58 -7.21
C LYS A 167 6.75 -29.00 -6.48
N GLY A 168 5.58 -28.66 -7.02
CA GLY A 168 4.29 -28.85 -6.35
C GLY A 168 3.95 -27.81 -5.27
N ASP A 169 4.89 -26.95 -4.88
CA ASP A 169 4.72 -25.92 -3.84
C ASP A 169 3.88 -24.73 -4.31
N ILE A 170 3.43 -23.88 -3.37
CA ILE A 170 2.72 -22.65 -3.75
C ILE A 170 3.72 -21.67 -4.35
N VAL A 171 3.43 -21.13 -5.53
CA VAL A 171 4.16 -20.01 -6.15
C VAL A 171 3.19 -18.87 -6.44
N MET A 172 3.50 -17.65 -6.00
CA MET A 172 2.66 -16.46 -6.13
C MET A 172 3.43 -15.29 -6.73
N ALA A 173 2.79 -14.53 -7.62
CA ALA A 173 3.39 -13.38 -8.29
C ALA A 173 2.38 -12.23 -8.45
N HIS A 174 2.86 -10.99 -8.32
CA HIS A 174 2.03 -9.78 -8.41
C HIS A 174 2.83 -8.60 -8.97
N ASN A 175 2.25 -7.84 -9.89
CA ASN A 175 2.70 -6.48 -10.22
C ASN A 175 1.61 -5.43 -9.95
N THR A 176 1.92 -4.38 -9.19
CA THR A 176 0.96 -3.32 -8.91
C THR A 176 0.95 -2.30 -10.04
N HIS A 177 -0.26 -1.95 -10.53
CA HIS A 177 -0.40 -0.93 -11.58
C HIS A 177 -0.90 0.38 -10.97
N SER A 178 -0.02 1.36 -10.85
CA SER A 178 -0.33 2.66 -10.23
C SER A 178 -0.15 3.83 -11.19
N ASP A 179 -0.91 4.91 -10.98
CA ASP A 179 -0.40 6.24 -11.35
C ASP A 179 0.96 6.45 -10.66
N TYR A 180 1.88 7.11 -11.33
CA TYR A 180 3.26 7.13 -10.89
C TYR A 180 3.51 7.97 -9.63
N ALA A 181 2.71 9.04 -9.41
CA ALA A 181 2.78 9.86 -8.20
C ALA A 181 2.42 9.08 -6.93
N THR A 182 1.36 8.25 -6.94
CA THR A 182 1.04 7.34 -5.82
C THR A 182 1.97 6.14 -5.78
N GLY A 183 2.34 5.61 -6.96
CA GLY A 183 3.10 4.38 -7.09
C GLY A 183 4.56 4.47 -6.64
N GLN A 184 5.18 5.65 -6.74
CA GLN A 184 6.52 5.89 -6.20
C GLN A 184 6.57 5.88 -4.66
N LEU A 185 5.42 5.92 -3.97
CA LEU A 185 5.31 5.85 -2.51
C LEU A 185 5.15 4.42 -1.99
N LEU A 186 4.83 3.46 -2.86
CA LEU A 186 4.66 2.03 -2.52
C LEU A 186 6.01 1.29 -2.38
N ASN A 187 7.04 1.99 -1.92
CA ASN A 187 8.42 1.52 -1.90
C ASN A 187 8.89 1.05 -0.51
N ILE A 188 7.96 0.89 0.43
CA ILE A 188 8.26 0.33 1.76
C ILE A 188 7.94 -1.17 1.76
N VAL A 189 8.87 -1.95 2.30
CA VAL A 189 8.58 -3.29 2.82
C VAL A 189 8.62 -3.21 4.34
N LEU A 190 7.49 -3.54 4.97
CA LEU A 190 7.32 -3.41 6.41
C LEU A 190 7.07 -4.78 7.04
N TYR A 191 8.05 -5.23 7.83
CA TYR A 191 7.90 -6.32 8.78
C TYR A 191 7.22 -5.79 10.04
N VAL A 192 6.21 -6.50 10.53
CA VAL A 192 5.45 -6.14 11.73
C VAL A 192 5.39 -7.33 12.67
N THR A 193 5.83 -7.15 13.91
CA THR A 193 5.67 -8.12 15.01
C THR A 193 4.76 -7.52 16.08
N PRO A 194 3.43 -7.64 15.96
CA PRO A 194 2.50 -7.06 16.90
C PRO A 194 2.56 -7.81 18.24
N GLU A 195 2.22 -7.13 19.34
CA GLU A 195 2.04 -7.73 20.68
C GLU A 195 1.05 -8.92 20.69
N LYS A 196 0.07 -8.92 19.77
CA LYS A 196 -1.04 -9.89 19.73
C LYS A 196 -1.33 -10.29 18.28
N GLY A 197 -1.58 -11.58 18.05
CA GLY A 197 -1.75 -12.13 16.71
C GLY A 197 -0.41 -12.44 16.01
N HIS A 198 -0.46 -12.65 14.70
CA HIS A 198 0.66 -13.14 13.91
C HIS A 198 1.61 -12.02 13.46
N PRO A 199 2.94 -12.28 13.40
CA PRO A 199 3.85 -11.44 12.66
C PRO A 199 3.59 -11.56 11.15
N PHE A 200 3.88 -10.51 10.39
CA PHE A 200 3.72 -10.52 8.93
C PHE A 200 4.69 -9.52 8.27
N VAL A 201 4.83 -9.65 6.96
CA VAL A 201 5.47 -8.65 6.09
C VAL A 201 4.49 -8.20 5.02
N MET A 202 4.55 -6.92 4.65
CA MET A 202 3.77 -6.38 3.53
C MET A 202 4.53 -5.32 2.75
N GLN A 203 4.17 -5.17 1.47
CA GLN A 203 4.49 -3.94 0.73
C GLN A 203 3.49 -2.84 1.14
N THR A 204 3.98 -1.63 1.43
CA THR A 204 3.12 -0.50 1.82
C THR A 204 3.76 0.86 1.47
N MET A 205 3.19 1.94 2.02
CA MET A 205 3.55 3.34 1.80
C MET A 205 3.56 4.12 3.14
N PRO A 206 4.22 5.28 3.23
CA PRO A 206 4.40 5.98 4.50
C PRO A 206 3.06 6.35 5.16
N GLY A 207 2.88 5.96 6.43
CA GLY A 207 1.68 6.21 7.21
C GLY A 207 0.49 5.28 6.91
N SER A 208 0.65 4.26 6.07
CA SER A 208 -0.40 3.25 5.82
C SER A 208 -0.22 2.03 6.73
N ILE A 209 -1.27 1.70 7.50
CA ILE A 209 -1.24 0.55 8.43
C ILE A 209 -1.46 -0.80 7.74
N ALA A 210 -1.95 -0.79 6.49
CA ALA A 210 -2.22 -1.98 5.69
C ALA A 210 -1.43 -1.94 4.37
N SER A 211 -1.46 -3.04 3.62
CA SER A 211 -1.03 -3.01 2.22
C SER A 211 -2.06 -2.22 1.39
N THR A 212 -1.55 -1.47 0.41
CA THR A 212 -2.33 -0.69 -0.59
C THR A 212 -1.78 -0.90 -2.01
N SER A 213 -0.79 -1.78 -2.10
CA SER A 213 -0.30 -2.53 -3.26
C SER A 213 -0.62 -4.02 -3.10
N ASP A 214 -1.42 -4.34 -2.08
CA ASP A 214 -1.94 -5.63 -1.69
C ASP A 214 -1.00 -6.81 -1.99
N TRP A 215 0.05 -6.89 -1.19
CA TRP A 215 1.03 -7.97 -1.15
C TRP A 215 1.49 -8.22 0.28
N PHE A 216 1.27 -9.43 0.80
CA PHE A 216 1.62 -9.80 2.17
C PHE A 216 1.95 -11.29 2.35
N LEU A 217 2.76 -11.58 3.38
CA LEU A 217 3.06 -12.93 3.87
C LEU A 217 2.89 -12.91 5.41
N CYS A 218 2.20 -13.90 5.99
CA CYS A 218 1.87 -13.94 7.42
C CYS A 218 2.43 -15.21 8.11
N GLY A 219 2.84 -15.08 9.37
CA GLY A 219 3.34 -16.19 10.21
C GLY A 219 2.32 -17.29 10.49
N SER A 220 1.03 -17.03 10.28
CA SER A 220 0.00 -18.07 10.23
C SER A 220 0.19 -19.07 9.09
N GLY A 221 1.02 -18.75 8.09
CA GLY A 221 1.23 -19.55 6.87
C GLY A 221 0.34 -19.09 5.71
N ILE A 222 -0.49 -18.07 5.92
CA ILE A 222 -1.28 -17.45 4.85
C ILE A 222 -0.41 -16.42 4.10
N ILE A 223 -0.42 -16.49 2.77
CA ILE A 223 0.13 -15.49 1.86
C ILE A 223 -1.00 -14.91 1.00
N GLY A 224 -0.82 -13.70 0.46
CA GLY A 224 -1.80 -13.19 -0.48
C GLY A 224 -1.46 -11.91 -1.25
N CYS A 225 -2.24 -11.72 -2.30
CA CYS A 225 -2.36 -10.51 -3.09
C CYS A 225 -3.77 -10.36 -3.69
N GLU A 226 -4.01 -9.34 -4.51
CA GLU A 226 -5.28 -9.13 -5.23
C GLU A 226 -5.07 -8.60 -6.65
N THR A 227 -6.18 -8.49 -7.41
CA THR A 227 -6.32 -7.46 -8.44
C THR A 227 -7.70 -6.82 -8.35
N THR A 228 -7.77 -5.49 -8.49
CA THR A 228 -9.01 -4.74 -8.22
C THR A 228 -10.04 -4.96 -9.32
N ILE A 229 -11.26 -5.37 -8.97
CA ILE A 229 -12.37 -5.61 -9.90
C ILE A 229 -12.90 -4.25 -10.37
N GLY A 230 -12.77 -3.98 -11.67
CA GLY A 230 -13.19 -2.70 -12.25
C GLY A 230 -14.68 -2.56 -12.53
N ASP A 231 -15.04 -1.37 -12.98
CA ASP A 231 -16.36 -1.06 -13.58
C ASP A 231 -17.58 -1.45 -12.71
N ILE A 232 -17.46 -1.42 -11.37
CA ILE A 232 -18.55 -1.83 -10.47
C ILE A 232 -19.87 -1.08 -10.73
N SER A 233 -21.00 -1.77 -10.57
CA SER A 233 -22.32 -1.24 -10.91
C SER A 233 -22.99 -0.43 -9.79
N TYR A 234 -22.45 -0.50 -8.57
CA TYR A 234 -23.00 0.05 -7.34
C TYR A 234 -22.08 1.11 -6.69
N LYS A 235 -22.57 1.85 -5.70
CA LYS A 235 -21.72 2.66 -4.79
C LYS A 235 -21.57 1.97 -3.42
N PRO A 236 -20.37 1.95 -2.81
CA PRO A 236 -20.15 1.29 -1.52
C PRO A 236 -21.02 1.90 -0.41
N LYS A 237 -21.56 1.04 0.46
CA LYS A 237 -22.50 1.44 1.53
C LYS A 237 -21.82 1.76 2.88
N PHE A 238 -20.50 1.62 2.94
CA PHE A 238 -19.66 1.85 4.13
C PHE A 238 -20.10 1.08 5.37
N GLY A 239 -19.89 -0.24 5.34
CA GLY A 239 -19.52 -1.01 6.53
C GLY A 239 -18.05 -0.78 6.91
N THR A 240 -17.32 -1.84 7.26
CA THR A 240 -15.88 -1.79 7.60
C THR A 240 -15.03 -1.48 6.36
N PRO A 241 -14.12 -0.48 6.41
CA PRO A 241 -13.24 -0.15 5.28
C PRO A 241 -12.26 -1.29 4.99
N PHE A 242 -11.91 -1.50 3.70
CA PHE A 242 -11.03 -2.58 3.25
C PHE A 242 -9.74 -2.68 4.06
N PHE A 243 -9.08 -1.55 4.36
CA PHE A 243 -7.77 -1.56 5.02
C PHE A 243 -7.84 -2.15 6.43
N CYS A 244 -8.93 -1.93 7.17
CA CYS A 244 -9.16 -2.61 8.44
C CYS A 244 -9.48 -4.10 8.24
N ARG A 245 -10.24 -4.47 7.21
CA ARG A 245 -10.59 -5.87 6.92
C ARG A 245 -9.35 -6.71 6.61
N ILE A 246 -8.50 -6.27 5.67
CA ILE A 246 -7.29 -7.02 5.29
C ILE A 246 -6.25 -7.00 6.41
N ARG A 247 -6.06 -5.88 7.11
CA ARG A 247 -5.14 -5.78 8.26
C ARG A 247 -5.54 -6.68 9.42
N GLN A 248 -6.84 -6.85 9.66
CA GLN A 248 -7.37 -7.81 10.63
C GLN A 248 -7.12 -9.25 10.18
N ALA A 249 -7.30 -9.59 8.90
CA ALA A 249 -7.03 -10.92 8.38
C ALA A 249 -5.53 -11.28 8.43
N MET A 250 -4.65 -10.32 8.10
CA MET A 250 -3.19 -10.49 8.17
C MET A 250 -2.67 -10.75 9.59
N GLN A 251 -3.22 -10.08 10.61
CA GLN A 251 -2.78 -10.23 12.00
C GLN A 251 -3.52 -11.33 12.76
N TYR A 252 -4.77 -11.65 12.40
CA TYR A 252 -5.66 -12.53 13.20
C TYR A 252 -6.39 -13.61 12.39
N GLY A 253 -5.93 -13.93 11.17
CA GLY A 253 -6.44 -15.02 10.35
C GLY A 253 -5.51 -16.24 10.35
N ASP A 254 -5.98 -17.33 10.96
CA ASP A 254 -5.28 -18.63 10.99
C ASP A 254 -5.54 -19.48 9.74
N THR A 255 -6.74 -19.36 9.16
CA THR A 255 -7.20 -20.16 8.02
C THR A 255 -7.70 -19.32 6.84
N LEU A 256 -7.83 -19.93 5.66
CA LEU A 256 -8.48 -19.30 4.49
C LEU A 256 -9.96 -18.94 4.79
N ASP A 257 -10.64 -19.73 5.61
CA ASP A 257 -12.01 -19.46 6.04
C ASP A 257 -12.10 -18.26 7.01
N ASP A 258 -11.07 -18.03 7.82
CA ASP A 258 -10.95 -16.79 8.61
C ASP A 258 -10.76 -15.56 7.73
N TYR A 259 -10.00 -15.67 6.64
CA TYR A 259 -9.88 -14.60 5.66
C TYR A 259 -11.25 -14.30 5.02
N VAL A 260 -11.99 -15.32 4.57
CA VAL A 260 -13.37 -15.15 4.06
C VAL A 260 -14.28 -14.50 5.12
N ARG A 261 -14.24 -14.99 6.37
CA ARG A 261 -15.05 -14.51 7.50
C ARG A 261 -14.75 -13.04 7.84
N ILE A 262 -13.49 -12.70 8.03
CA ILE A 262 -13.04 -11.35 8.39
C ILE A 262 -13.31 -10.36 7.24
N MET A 263 -13.00 -10.74 6.00
CA MET A 263 -13.17 -9.86 4.84
C MET A 263 -14.63 -9.65 4.44
N THR A 264 -15.54 -10.57 4.75
CA THR A 264 -16.98 -10.40 4.55
C THR A 264 -17.70 -9.71 5.72
N THR A 265 -17.12 -9.73 6.94
CA THR A 265 -17.72 -9.13 8.13
C THR A 265 -17.92 -7.62 7.96
N ASN A 266 -19.20 -7.20 7.94
CA ASN A 266 -19.61 -5.83 7.64
C ASN A 266 -18.99 -5.29 6.33
N ASN A 267 -18.90 -6.11 5.28
CA ASN A 267 -18.43 -5.67 3.97
C ASN A 267 -19.20 -4.44 3.47
N ALA A 268 -18.47 -3.42 3.00
CA ALA A 268 -19.05 -2.20 2.44
C ALA A 268 -19.30 -2.27 0.94
N GLY A 269 -18.73 -3.26 0.24
CA GLY A 269 -18.46 -3.22 -1.20
C GLY A 269 -17.36 -2.23 -1.59
N ASP A 270 -16.60 -1.70 -0.61
CA ASP A 270 -15.47 -0.81 -0.86
C ASP A 270 -14.25 -1.63 -1.27
N TYR A 271 -13.53 -1.19 -2.32
CA TYR A 271 -12.40 -1.90 -2.92
C TYR A 271 -12.77 -3.37 -3.22
N ALA A 272 -13.58 -3.55 -4.26
CA ALA A 272 -13.97 -4.87 -4.75
C ALA A 272 -12.78 -5.52 -5.47
N CYS A 273 -12.39 -6.73 -5.07
CA CYS A 273 -11.14 -7.34 -5.51
C CYS A 273 -11.29 -8.85 -5.70
N SER A 274 -10.48 -9.40 -6.62
CA SER A 274 -10.21 -10.84 -6.73
C SER A 274 -8.95 -11.12 -5.91
N TRP A 275 -9.12 -11.60 -4.68
CA TRP A 275 -8.03 -11.98 -3.78
C TRP A 275 -7.46 -13.34 -4.18
N LEU A 276 -6.15 -13.41 -4.31
CA LEU A 276 -5.39 -14.64 -4.51
C LEU A 276 -4.68 -14.95 -3.20
N LEU A 277 -5.14 -15.99 -2.51
CA LEU A 277 -4.70 -16.37 -1.17
C LEU A 277 -4.14 -17.78 -1.18
N GLY A 278 -3.11 -18.06 -0.39
CA GLY A 278 -2.53 -19.40 -0.28
C GLY A 278 -2.18 -19.75 1.16
N ASN A 279 -2.38 -21.01 1.55
CA ASN A 279 -1.94 -21.55 2.83
C ASN A 279 -0.77 -22.51 2.61
N ILE A 280 0.45 -22.06 2.91
CA ILE A 280 1.68 -22.84 2.66
C ILE A 280 1.78 -24.09 3.55
N LYS A 281 0.99 -24.17 4.64
CA LYS A 281 0.94 -25.33 5.55
C LYS A 281 0.07 -26.47 5.03
N THR A 282 -0.94 -26.18 4.20
CA THR A 282 -1.83 -27.18 3.57
C THR A 282 -1.60 -27.32 2.06
N ASN A 283 -0.68 -26.54 1.49
CA ASN A 283 -0.45 -26.41 0.05
C ASN A 283 -1.75 -26.16 -0.73
N GLU A 284 -2.58 -25.27 -0.19
CA GLU A 284 -3.91 -24.93 -0.72
C GLU A 284 -3.92 -23.49 -1.23
N ILE A 285 -4.50 -23.26 -2.40
CA ILE A 285 -4.70 -21.93 -2.99
C ILE A 285 -6.20 -21.63 -3.11
N MET A 286 -6.55 -20.35 -2.99
CA MET A 286 -7.91 -19.84 -3.04
C MET A 286 -8.00 -18.57 -3.88
N LEU A 287 -8.93 -18.56 -4.82
CA LEU A 287 -9.48 -17.36 -5.43
C LEU A 287 -10.73 -16.95 -4.64
N PHE A 288 -10.67 -15.78 -4.01
CA PHE A 288 -11.77 -15.20 -3.24
C PHE A 288 -12.12 -13.82 -3.79
N GLU A 289 -13.23 -13.74 -4.52
CA GLU A 289 -13.70 -12.50 -5.13
C GLU A 289 -14.82 -11.91 -4.29
N LEU A 290 -14.74 -10.61 -4.00
CA LEU A 290 -15.66 -9.93 -3.10
C LEU A 290 -16.19 -8.63 -3.73
N GLY A 291 -17.48 -8.64 -4.08
CA GLY A 291 -18.24 -7.46 -4.49
C GLY A 291 -18.92 -6.78 -3.28
N LEU A 292 -20.14 -6.30 -3.45
CA LEU A 292 -20.99 -5.78 -2.38
C LEU A 292 -21.82 -6.89 -1.72
N LYS A 293 -22.57 -7.66 -2.51
CA LYS A 293 -23.40 -8.77 -2.04
C LYS A 293 -22.83 -10.12 -2.48
N ILE A 294 -22.28 -10.16 -3.69
CA ILE A 294 -21.78 -11.40 -4.29
C ILE A 294 -20.36 -11.67 -3.80
N LYS A 295 -20.11 -12.94 -3.46
CA LYS A 295 -18.77 -13.47 -3.27
C LYS A 295 -18.60 -14.75 -4.08
N ASN A 296 -17.45 -14.91 -4.73
CA ASN A 296 -17.03 -16.14 -5.37
C ASN A 296 -15.85 -16.71 -4.57
N ILE A 297 -15.86 -18.02 -4.32
CA ILE A 297 -14.80 -18.72 -3.59
C ILE A 297 -14.49 -20.00 -4.36
N GLN A 298 -13.25 -20.14 -4.82
CA GLN A 298 -12.74 -21.34 -5.48
C GLN A 298 -11.45 -21.74 -4.78
N ARG A 299 -11.30 -23.03 -4.45
CA ARG A 299 -10.18 -23.57 -3.65
C ARG A 299 -9.63 -24.82 -4.34
N THR A 300 -8.31 -25.01 -4.32
CA THR A 300 -7.66 -26.24 -4.82
C THR A 300 -6.29 -26.46 -4.19
N HIS A 301 -5.82 -27.70 -4.18
CA HIS A 301 -4.41 -28.07 -3.89
C HIS A 301 -3.59 -28.32 -5.17
N ASN A 302 -4.20 -28.17 -6.35
CA ASN A 302 -3.59 -28.45 -7.65
C ASN A 302 -4.22 -27.54 -8.72
N GLY A 303 -3.45 -26.62 -9.31
CA GLY A 303 -3.93 -25.70 -10.35
C GLY A 303 -3.37 -24.28 -10.24
N VAL A 304 -4.03 -23.34 -10.91
CA VAL A 304 -3.68 -21.91 -10.97
C VAL A 304 -4.93 -21.04 -10.81
N PHE A 305 -4.80 -19.93 -10.07
CA PHE A 305 -5.71 -18.79 -10.12
C PHE A 305 -4.96 -17.52 -10.52
N TYR A 306 -5.61 -16.61 -11.24
CA TYR A 306 -5.02 -15.34 -11.67
C TYR A 306 -6.06 -14.21 -11.73
N GLY A 307 -5.59 -12.96 -11.79
CA GLY A 307 -6.42 -11.76 -11.85
C GLY A 307 -5.86 -10.69 -12.79
N MET A 308 -6.75 -9.91 -13.41
CA MET A 308 -6.42 -8.89 -14.42
C MET A 308 -7.42 -7.73 -14.55
N ASN A 309 -8.15 -7.40 -13.47
CA ASN A 309 -9.13 -6.29 -13.37
C ASN A 309 -10.55 -6.48 -13.88
N SER A 310 -10.93 -7.72 -14.16
CA SER A 310 -12.31 -8.17 -14.13
C SER A 310 -12.39 -9.39 -13.23
N ALA A 311 -13.56 -9.61 -12.63
CA ALA A 311 -13.82 -10.81 -11.83
C ALA A 311 -13.80 -12.06 -12.73
N MET A 312 -13.41 -13.20 -12.17
CA MET A 312 -13.43 -14.50 -12.85
C MET A 312 -14.83 -15.14 -12.79
N SER A 313 -15.62 -14.85 -11.76
CA SER A 313 -17.04 -15.21 -11.68
C SER A 313 -17.89 -14.45 -12.69
N GLN A 314 -18.54 -15.18 -13.59
CA GLN A 314 -19.56 -14.65 -14.50
C GLN A 314 -20.70 -13.97 -13.73
N GLU A 315 -21.15 -14.54 -12.60
CA GLU A 315 -22.24 -13.96 -11.81
C GLU A 315 -21.87 -12.60 -11.23
N LEU A 316 -20.64 -12.45 -10.71
CA LEU A 316 -20.17 -11.18 -10.14
C LEU A 316 -19.98 -10.14 -11.25
N ARG A 317 -19.40 -10.52 -12.40
CA ARG A 317 -19.34 -9.66 -13.60
C ARG A 317 -20.72 -9.12 -13.97
N ASP A 318 -21.70 -10.01 -14.21
CA ASP A 318 -23.01 -9.65 -14.75
C ASP A 318 -23.88 -8.83 -13.80
N LYS A 319 -23.85 -9.15 -12.50
CA LYS A 319 -24.78 -8.56 -11.51
C LYS A 319 -24.20 -7.36 -10.77
N GLU A 320 -22.88 -7.30 -10.57
CA GLU A 320 -22.22 -6.28 -9.75
C GLU A 320 -21.15 -5.44 -10.47
N THR A 321 -20.93 -5.65 -11.77
CA THR A 321 -20.11 -4.78 -12.63
C THR A 321 -20.86 -4.28 -13.87
N LYS A 322 -20.17 -3.51 -14.72
CA LYS A 322 -20.56 -3.12 -16.08
C LYS A 322 -19.51 -3.56 -17.10
N ASP A 323 -18.68 -4.55 -16.73
CA ASP A 323 -17.55 -5.01 -17.53
C ASP A 323 -17.99 -5.56 -18.90
N LYS A 324 -17.17 -5.25 -19.90
CA LYS A 324 -17.26 -5.77 -21.29
C LYS A 324 -15.87 -6.11 -21.86
N ASP A 325 -14.84 -6.04 -21.01
CA ASP A 325 -13.43 -6.11 -21.38
C ASP A 325 -12.87 -7.53 -21.15
N PHE A 326 -13.45 -8.36 -20.27
CA PHE A 326 -12.98 -9.72 -19.89
C PHE A 326 -12.48 -10.58 -21.07
N GLY A 327 -13.31 -10.77 -22.11
CA GLY A 327 -12.96 -11.57 -23.30
C GLY A 327 -12.41 -10.76 -24.48
N ASN A 328 -12.28 -9.44 -24.34
CA ASN A 328 -12.00 -8.54 -25.45
C ASN A 328 -10.52 -8.18 -25.54
N VAL A 329 -9.76 -8.90 -26.36
CA VAL A 329 -8.31 -8.72 -26.54
C VAL A 329 -7.87 -7.31 -26.97
N LYS A 330 -8.77 -6.47 -27.50
CA LYS A 330 -8.49 -5.06 -27.80
C LYS A 330 -8.29 -4.20 -26.54
N THR A 331 -8.66 -4.73 -25.37
CA THR A 331 -8.67 -4.02 -24.08
C THR A 331 -7.50 -4.45 -23.19
N SER A 332 -7.21 -3.65 -22.16
CA SER A 332 -6.19 -4.00 -21.17
C SER A 332 -6.54 -5.26 -20.35
N CYS A 333 -7.83 -5.47 -20.04
CA CYS A 333 -8.26 -6.66 -19.30
C CYS A 333 -8.20 -7.90 -20.17
N GLY A 334 -8.87 -7.89 -21.33
CA GLY A 334 -8.98 -9.08 -22.19
C GLY A 334 -7.67 -9.54 -22.82
N SER A 335 -6.76 -8.63 -23.15
CA SER A 335 -5.41 -9.01 -23.60
C SER A 335 -4.65 -9.74 -22.49
N ARG A 336 -4.66 -9.20 -21.26
CA ARG A 336 -4.02 -9.84 -20.11
C ARG A 336 -4.71 -11.14 -19.68
N HIS A 337 -6.03 -11.24 -19.79
CA HIS A 337 -6.78 -12.45 -19.49
C HIS A 337 -6.32 -13.61 -20.40
N MET A 338 -6.33 -13.38 -21.72
CA MET A 338 -5.84 -14.35 -22.70
C MET A 338 -4.36 -14.69 -22.46
N ARG A 339 -3.50 -13.68 -22.26
CA ARG A 339 -2.06 -13.89 -22.08
C ARG A 339 -1.71 -14.61 -20.78
N LEU A 340 -2.39 -14.33 -19.67
CA LEU A 340 -2.20 -15.05 -18.41
C LEU A 340 -2.64 -16.51 -18.56
N ASN A 341 -3.75 -16.80 -19.25
CA ASN A 341 -4.16 -18.18 -19.53
C ASN A 341 -3.09 -18.94 -20.33
N GLU A 342 -2.69 -18.40 -21.48
CA GLU A 342 -1.66 -18.98 -22.37
C GLU A 342 -0.34 -19.22 -21.62
N LEU A 343 0.08 -18.27 -20.78
CA LEU A 343 1.34 -18.40 -20.05
C LEU A 343 1.26 -19.41 -18.91
N LEU A 344 0.16 -19.43 -18.14
CA LEU A 344 0.06 -20.23 -16.91
C LEU A 344 -0.44 -21.66 -17.15
N ASN A 345 -1.40 -21.83 -18.05
CA ASN A 345 -2.08 -23.11 -18.29
C ASN A 345 -1.50 -23.89 -19.49
N GLU A 346 -0.71 -23.24 -20.35
CA GLU A 346 -0.13 -23.88 -21.54
C GLU A 346 1.40 -23.79 -21.55
N THR A 347 1.98 -22.57 -21.57
CA THR A 347 3.43 -22.34 -21.77
C THR A 347 4.27 -22.83 -20.59
N TYR A 348 3.89 -22.44 -19.37
CA TYR A 348 4.62 -22.72 -18.13
C TYR A 348 3.90 -23.71 -17.20
N HIS A 349 2.84 -24.39 -17.64
CA HIS A 349 2.19 -25.40 -16.80
C HIS A 349 3.18 -26.52 -16.43
N GLY A 350 3.27 -26.85 -15.13
CA GLY A 350 4.26 -27.76 -14.56
C GLY A 350 5.68 -27.19 -14.50
N LYS A 351 5.85 -25.90 -14.82
CA LYS A 351 7.13 -25.17 -14.89
C LYS A 351 7.04 -23.79 -14.21
N ILE A 352 5.93 -23.50 -13.51
CA ILE A 352 5.83 -22.29 -12.69
C ILE A 352 6.82 -22.44 -11.53
N ASN A 353 7.84 -21.59 -11.55
CA ASN A 353 8.92 -21.50 -10.57
C ASN A 353 9.31 -20.01 -10.40
N MET A 354 10.28 -19.70 -9.55
CA MET A 354 10.67 -18.31 -9.26
C MET A 354 11.16 -17.52 -10.49
N GLU A 355 11.92 -18.13 -11.41
CA GLU A 355 12.45 -17.45 -12.58
C GLU A 355 11.42 -17.29 -13.71
N ASN A 356 10.57 -18.29 -13.92
CA ASN A 356 9.47 -18.21 -14.88
C ASN A 356 8.39 -17.24 -14.40
N SER A 357 8.15 -17.14 -13.09
CA SER A 357 7.24 -16.14 -12.51
C SER A 357 7.70 -14.71 -12.80
N LYS A 358 9.01 -14.42 -12.68
CA LYS A 358 9.58 -13.11 -13.06
C LYS A 358 9.35 -12.79 -14.54
N LYS A 359 9.41 -13.79 -15.43
CA LYS A 359 9.12 -13.61 -16.87
C LYS A 359 7.64 -13.31 -17.10
N ILE A 360 6.74 -14.14 -16.57
CA ILE A 360 5.28 -14.02 -16.73
C ILE A 360 4.79 -12.65 -16.25
N ILE A 361 5.21 -12.23 -15.04
CA ILE A 361 4.80 -10.95 -14.46
C ILE A 361 5.46 -9.72 -15.10
N SER A 362 6.37 -9.94 -16.07
CA SER A 362 7.05 -8.92 -16.87
C SER A 362 6.62 -8.87 -18.35
N ASP A 363 5.73 -9.76 -18.79
CA ASP A 363 5.41 -9.94 -20.23
C ASP A 363 4.64 -8.76 -20.85
N HIS A 364 4.91 -8.52 -22.15
CA HIS A 364 4.42 -7.40 -22.94
C HIS A 364 3.72 -7.81 -24.24
N TYR A 365 3.23 -9.04 -24.34
CA TYR A 365 2.56 -9.49 -25.56
C TYR A 365 1.15 -8.88 -25.66
N ASP A 366 0.93 -8.05 -26.68
CA ASP A 366 -0.38 -7.53 -27.03
C ASP A 366 -1.12 -8.59 -27.87
N CYS A 367 -2.09 -9.28 -27.28
CA CYS A 367 -2.82 -10.38 -27.92
C CYS A 367 -3.67 -9.93 -29.13
N PHE A 368 -3.98 -8.63 -29.25
CA PHE A 368 -4.67 -8.09 -30.41
C PHE A 368 -3.70 -7.74 -31.55
N LEU A 369 -2.56 -7.11 -31.23
CA LEU A 369 -1.53 -6.75 -32.21
C LEU A 369 -0.56 -7.91 -32.55
N LYS A 370 -0.64 -9.03 -31.82
CA LYS A 370 0.18 -10.25 -31.96
C LYS A 370 1.68 -9.98 -31.97
N LYS A 371 2.15 -9.11 -31.07
CA LYS A 371 3.57 -8.75 -30.91
C LYS A 371 3.90 -8.34 -29.48
N GLN A 372 5.18 -8.44 -29.12
CA GLN A 372 5.73 -7.81 -27.92
C GLN A 372 5.77 -6.28 -28.12
N ILE A 373 5.17 -5.52 -27.21
CA ILE A 373 5.16 -4.06 -27.24
C ILE A 373 4.87 -3.47 -25.85
N LEU A 374 5.64 -2.46 -25.43
CA LEU A 374 5.38 -1.72 -24.19
C LEU A 374 4.12 -0.85 -24.36
N ASN A 375 2.98 -1.31 -23.83
CA ASN A 375 1.72 -0.57 -23.84
C ASN A 375 0.80 -0.98 -22.65
N LYS A 376 -0.45 -0.52 -22.62
CA LYS A 376 -1.39 -0.85 -21.52
C LYS A 376 -1.97 -2.27 -21.57
N LYS A 377 -1.72 -3.06 -22.61
CA LYS A 377 -2.33 -4.39 -22.86
C LYS A 377 -1.45 -5.57 -22.43
N GLY A 378 -0.14 -5.35 -22.23
CA GLY A 378 0.76 -6.32 -21.61
C GLY A 378 0.51 -6.53 -20.11
N ILE A 379 1.00 -7.65 -19.56
CA ILE A 379 0.88 -7.99 -18.13
C ILE A 379 1.65 -6.99 -17.27
N CYS A 380 2.84 -6.60 -17.72
CA CYS A 380 3.58 -5.44 -17.22
C CYS A 380 3.09 -4.18 -17.96
N ASN A 381 2.08 -3.51 -17.40
CA ASN A 381 1.40 -2.37 -18.04
C ASN A 381 2.31 -1.15 -18.21
N HIS A 382 2.31 -0.53 -19.40
CA HIS A 382 2.94 0.76 -19.70
C HIS A 382 1.93 1.70 -20.36
N SER A 383 1.06 2.33 -19.56
CA SER A 383 0.07 3.30 -20.07
C SER A 383 0.70 4.67 -20.38
N ASP A 384 1.86 4.93 -19.80
CA ASP A 384 2.74 6.08 -20.06
C ASP A 384 3.35 6.07 -21.48
N LEU A 385 3.43 4.90 -22.12
CA LEU A 385 3.92 4.72 -23.49
C LEU A 385 2.79 4.49 -24.52
N ASP A 386 1.53 4.56 -24.09
CA ASP A 386 0.37 4.16 -24.90
C ASP A 386 -0.41 5.37 -25.44
N GLY A 387 -0.33 5.59 -26.76
CA GLY A 387 -1.01 6.68 -27.46
C GLY A 387 -2.50 6.45 -27.73
N GLU A 388 -3.05 5.26 -27.52
CA GLU A 388 -4.47 4.99 -27.78
C GLU A 388 -5.35 5.60 -26.67
N LYS A 389 -6.22 6.56 -27.04
CA LYS A 389 -7.23 7.13 -26.14
C LYS A 389 -8.17 6.03 -25.60
N GLY A 390 -8.37 5.98 -24.28
CA GLY A 390 -9.25 5.00 -23.62
C GLY A 390 -10.01 5.61 -22.43
N LYS A 391 -10.19 4.82 -21.34
CA LYS A 391 -10.75 5.30 -20.06
C LYS A 391 -9.88 6.40 -19.40
N ARG A 392 -8.63 6.56 -19.83
CA ARG A 392 -7.72 7.66 -19.51
C ARG A 392 -7.23 8.32 -20.81
N SER A 393 -6.68 9.54 -20.67
CA SER A 393 -5.93 10.22 -21.72
C SER A 393 -4.74 9.37 -22.23
N PRO A 394 -4.30 9.58 -23.49
CA PRO A 394 -3.05 9.02 -24.01
C PRO A 394 -1.84 9.33 -23.11
N TYR A 395 -0.85 8.43 -23.08
CA TYR A 395 0.42 8.59 -22.37
C TYR A 395 0.30 8.93 -20.87
N PHE A 396 -0.84 8.59 -20.23
CA PHE A 396 -1.09 8.97 -18.84
C PHE A 396 -0.01 8.37 -17.91
N PRO A 397 0.61 9.13 -16.99
CA PRO A 397 1.76 8.71 -16.19
C PRO A 397 1.41 7.59 -15.20
N ARG A 398 1.38 6.36 -15.71
CA ARG A 398 0.86 5.16 -15.09
C ARG A 398 1.45 3.92 -15.74
N GLY A 399 1.70 2.92 -14.93
CA GLY A 399 2.00 1.58 -15.38
C GLY A 399 2.24 0.65 -14.21
N CYS A 400 2.95 -0.44 -14.48
CA CYS A 400 3.60 -1.27 -13.51
C CYS A 400 4.59 -0.45 -12.66
N THR A 401 4.51 -0.54 -11.34
CA THR A 401 5.40 0.21 -10.42
C THR A 401 6.28 -0.67 -9.53
N ASP A 402 5.98 -1.95 -9.47
CA ASP A 402 6.77 -3.00 -8.84
C ASP A 402 6.54 -4.34 -9.56
N GLY A 403 7.38 -5.31 -9.24
CA GLY A 403 7.11 -6.74 -9.45
C GLY A 403 7.53 -7.53 -8.22
N LYS A 404 6.72 -8.51 -7.80
CA LYS A 404 7.00 -9.40 -6.66
C LYS A 404 6.74 -10.86 -7.03
N VAL A 405 7.59 -11.76 -6.54
CA VAL A 405 7.43 -13.22 -6.66
C VAL A 405 7.84 -13.91 -5.36
N VAL A 406 7.16 -14.99 -4.98
CA VAL A 406 7.43 -15.79 -3.77
C VAL A 406 7.02 -17.25 -3.98
N ASN A 407 7.66 -18.19 -3.27
CA ASN A 407 7.22 -19.58 -3.15
C ASN A 407 7.05 -19.99 -1.68
N SER A 408 6.51 -21.19 -1.40
CA SER A 408 6.29 -21.67 -0.02
C SER A 408 7.55 -21.60 0.87
N GLU A 409 8.74 -21.89 0.32
CA GLU A 409 9.99 -21.86 1.10
C GLU A 409 10.36 -20.43 1.53
N MET A 410 10.28 -19.46 0.62
CA MET A 410 10.52 -18.05 0.93
C MET A 410 9.43 -17.48 1.85
N ALA A 411 8.16 -17.86 1.62
CA ALA A 411 7.03 -17.45 2.43
C ALA A 411 7.13 -17.90 3.90
N ALA A 412 7.59 -19.13 4.15
CA ALA A 412 7.84 -19.64 5.51
C ALA A 412 8.89 -18.81 6.28
N LYS A 413 9.77 -18.11 5.57
CA LYS A 413 10.80 -17.20 6.11
C LYS A 413 10.37 -15.72 6.09
N LEU A 414 9.10 -15.42 5.76
CA LEU A 414 8.58 -14.07 5.49
C LEU A 414 9.45 -13.29 4.48
N SER A 415 9.97 -13.98 3.46
CA SER A 415 10.84 -13.41 2.43
C SER A 415 10.20 -13.51 1.05
N PHE A 416 10.64 -12.67 0.10
CA PHE A 416 10.23 -12.73 -1.30
C PHE A 416 11.30 -12.11 -2.22
N VAL A 417 11.14 -12.20 -3.54
CA VAL A 417 11.98 -11.43 -4.48
C VAL A 417 11.18 -10.29 -5.05
N GLY A 418 11.67 -9.06 -4.86
CA GLY A 418 11.01 -7.82 -5.27
C GLY A 418 11.86 -6.96 -6.19
N ARG A 419 11.23 -6.32 -7.16
CA ARG A 419 11.79 -5.23 -7.98
C ARG A 419 10.93 -3.99 -7.78
N PHE A 420 11.53 -2.89 -7.32
CA PHE A 420 10.85 -1.60 -7.34
C PHE A 420 11.12 -0.93 -8.70
N GLY A 421 10.07 -0.60 -9.46
CA GLY A 421 10.18 -0.40 -10.90
C GLY A 421 9.14 -1.22 -11.67
N ALA A 422 8.93 -0.92 -12.95
CA ALA A 422 8.16 -1.83 -13.80
C ALA A 422 8.81 -3.24 -13.76
N SER A 423 8.03 -4.33 -13.70
CA SER A 423 8.56 -5.69 -13.53
C SER A 423 9.64 -6.07 -14.54
N CYS A 424 9.48 -5.61 -15.79
CA CYS A 424 10.47 -5.77 -16.86
C CYS A 424 11.81 -5.05 -16.61
N GLY A 425 11.81 -3.98 -15.80
CA GLY A 425 12.93 -3.10 -15.53
C GLY A 425 13.00 -1.86 -16.42
N GLU A 426 11.96 -1.52 -17.19
CA GLU A 426 11.97 -0.29 -18.00
C GLU A 426 11.95 0.96 -17.11
N PRO A 427 12.89 1.91 -17.27
CA PRO A 427 12.98 3.09 -16.43
C PRO A 427 11.99 4.19 -16.86
N PHE A 428 11.50 4.94 -15.87
CA PHE A 428 10.72 6.16 -16.10
C PHE A 428 11.58 7.37 -15.73
N ILE A 429 11.74 8.33 -16.65
CA ILE A 429 12.54 9.55 -16.45
C ILE A 429 11.63 10.76 -16.64
N VAL A 430 11.45 11.57 -15.59
CA VAL A 430 10.45 12.65 -15.51
C VAL A 430 10.70 13.69 -16.59
N ASP A 431 11.91 14.23 -16.71
CA ASP A 431 12.21 15.29 -17.67
C ASP A 431 12.02 14.83 -19.13
N LYS A 432 12.36 13.56 -19.43
CA LYS A 432 12.13 12.96 -20.75
C LYS A 432 10.63 12.80 -21.02
N PHE A 433 9.88 12.32 -20.04
CA PHE A 433 8.42 12.15 -20.16
C PHE A 433 7.71 13.50 -20.32
N ILE A 434 8.00 14.49 -19.48
CA ILE A 434 7.37 15.81 -19.50
C ILE A 434 7.76 16.61 -20.76
N LYS A 435 8.98 16.43 -21.29
CA LYS A 435 9.38 16.99 -22.60
C LYS A 435 8.58 16.42 -23.76
N ASN A 436 8.26 15.12 -23.72
CA ASN A 436 7.48 14.44 -24.76
C ASN A 436 5.97 14.66 -24.60
N HIS A 437 5.49 14.84 -23.37
CA HIS A 437 4.08 14.93 -22.99
C HIS A 437 3.83 16.17 -22.10
N PRO A 438 3.97 17.40 -22.66
CA PRO A 438 3.87 18.65 -21.90
C PRO A 438 2.47 18.92 -21.31
N GLU A 439 1.44 18.20 -21.75
CA GLU A 439 0.12 18.16 -21.12
C GLU A 439 0.17 17.68 -19.66
N TYR A 440 1.18 16.89 -19.29
CA TYR A 440 1.39 16.41 -17.92
C TYR A 440 2.34 17.29 -17.09
N LYS A 441 2.74 18.49 -17.55
CA LYS A 441 3.69 19.38 -16.84
C LYS A 441 3.42 19.60 -15.34
N ASP A 442 2.15 19.62 -14.91
CA ASP A 442 1.79 19.77 -13.51
C ASP A 442 2.12 18.53 -12.65
N TRP A 443 2.21 17.34 -13.24
CA TRP A 443 2.63 16.11 -12.58
C TRP A 443 4.11 16.11 -12.21
N ALA A 444 4.97 16.89 -12.87
CA ALA A 444 6.39 17.02 -12.52
C ALA A 444 6.63 17.46 -11.05
N LYS A 445 5.62 18.05 -10.40
CA LYS A 445 5.63 18.45 -8.98
C LYS A 445 5.52 17.27 -8.00
N VAL A 446 5.11 16.10 -8.49
CA VAL A 446 4.79 14.89 -7.71
C VAL A 446 5.31 13.59 -8.33
N LEU A 447 5.92 13.63 -9.52
CA LEU A 447 6.62 12.50 -10.14
C LEU A 447 8.08 12.44 -9.68
N GLU A 448 8.64 11.24 -9.67
CA GLU A 448 10.07 10.99 -9.44
C GLU A 448 10.64 10.03 -10.50
N ASP A 449 11.94 10.15 -10.76
CA ASP A 449 12.66 9.21 -11.63
C ASP A 449 12.65 7.81 -11.03
N ARG A 450 12.39 6.82 -11.89
CA ARG A 450 12.32 5.40 -11.57
C ARG A 450 13.40 4.69 -12.40
N PRO A 451 14.67 4.68 -11.97
CA PRO A 451 15.74 4.00 -12.70
C PRO A 451 15.52 2.48 -12.74
N ARG A 452 16.24 1.79 -13.64
CA ARG A 452 16.18 0.33 -13.78
C ARG A 452 16.82 -0.34 -12.56
N GLN A 453 16.00 -0.95 -11.71
CA GLN A 453 16.44 -1.72 -10.55
C GLN A 453 16.62 -3.20 -10.86
N LYS A 454 17.30 -3.94 -9.98
CA LYS A 454 17.44 -5.41 -10.07
C LYS A 454 16.15 -6.11 -9.61
N TRP A 455 16.16 -7.45 -9.65
CA TRP A 455 15.28 -8.27 -8.84
C TRP A 455 16.06 -8.66 -7.60
N SER A 456 15.56 -8.32 -6.41
CA SER A 456 16.35 -8.36 -5.18
C SER A 456 15.64 -9.17 -4.11
N ASN A 457 16.40 -9.99 -3.38
CA ASN A 457 15.87 -10.74 -2.26
C ASN A 457 15.50 -9.78 -1.14
N ILE A 458 14.27 -9.88 -0.67
CA ILE A 458 13.69 -9.11 0.42
C ILE A 458 13.50 -10.07 1.61
N THR A 459 14.19 -9.78 2.71
CA THR A 459 14.20 -10.58 3.94
C THR A 459 14.39 -9.65 5.14
N LEU A 460 14.13 -10.15 6.35
CA LEU A 460 14.46 -9.48 7.61
C LEU A 460 15.92 -9.71 8.01
N GLU A 461 16.54 -10.79 7.52
CA GLU A 461 17.92 -11.15 7.80
C GLU A 461 18.89 -10.29 6.98
N LYS A 462 19.89 -9.68 7.64
CA LYS A 462 20.97 -8.95 6.95
C LYS A 462 21.95 -9.98 6.36
N ILE A 463 22.05 -9.99 5.02
CA ILE A 463 22.90 -10.88 4.19
C ILE A 463 24.31 -10.31 4.09
#